data_AF-J9D1F2-F1
#
_entry.id   AF-J9D1F2-F1
#
_cell.length_a   1.000
_cell.length_b   1.000
_cell.length_c   1.000
_cell.angle_alpha   90.00
_cell.angle_beta   90.00
_cell.angle_gamma   90.00
#
_symmetry.space_group_name_H-M   'P 1'
#
loop_
_entity.id
_entity.type
_entity.pdbx_description
1 polymer ?
#
loop_
_entity_poly.entity_id
_entity_poly.type
_entity_poly.pdbx_seq_one_letter_code
_entity_poly.pdbx_strand_id
1 'polypeptide(L)'
;MKIDSSRCVDCFNCISSCPKGGLQFKAVSPFKHQETAALKTDEPKVKANESRRAFFAAGATIAASFPFISTLAQRMRHGKKDGKCKGDGCCNGKGKHGNHKHKPNGLPLVPPGAISIERFKDVCTGCQICVTRCPSHVLKPSGLEYGFDYMLKPHMAYIDSYCNYECTVCSEVCPTHAIKPLTKEEKATTQVGVATFCINRCIVNTEGTDCGACSEHCPTQAVHMVPFKGTLTIPEVNPDLCIGCGGCESICPVRPMRAIFVQPNKIQKFVEKPKEEEIKKVEIDDFGF
;
A
#
# COMPACT_ATOMS: atom_id res chain seq x y z
N MET A 1 34.91 -6.17 9.69
CA MET A 1 33.76 -5.81 8.83
C MET A 1 34.01 -6.44 7.46
N LYS A 2 33.23 -7.46 7.06
CA LYS A 2 33.34 -8.11 5.74
C LYS A 2 32.23 -7.55 4.85
N ILE A 3 32.60 -6.97 3.72
CA ILE A 3 31.65 -6.45 2.73
C ILE A 3 31.17 -7.64 1.90
N ASP A 4 29.85 -7.81 1.84
CA ASP A 4 29.18 -8.83 1.04
C ASP A 4 29.07 -8.34 -0.41
N SER A 5 29.94 -8.89 -1.28
CA SER A 5 30.03 -8.52 -2.69
C SER A 5 28.85 -9.00 -3.54
N SER A 6 27.95 -9.85 -3.01
CA SER A 6 26.71 -10.22 -3.70
C SER A 6 25.69 -9.09 -3.75
N ARG A 7 25.89 -8.05 -2.93
CA ARG A 7 25.08 -6.83 -2.88
C ARG A 7 25.75 -5.64 -3.55
N CYS A 8 26.93 -5.82 -4.14
CA CYS A 8 27.59 -4.77 -4.90
C CYS A 8 26.74 -4.46 -6.14
N VAL A 9 26.28 -3.22 -6.23
CA VAL A 9 25.61 -2.70 -7.42
C VAL A 9 26.65 -1.90 -8.19
N ASP A 10 27.02 -2.40 -9.36
CA ASP A 10 27.88 -1.68 -10.28
C ASP A 10 27.09 -0.55 -10.94
N CYS A 11 26.99 0.59 -10.26
CA CYS A 11 26.19 1.71 -10.72
C CYS A 11 26.87 2.55 -11.81
N PHE A 12 28.19 2.38 -12.02
CA PHE A 12 29.00 3.01 -13.06
C PHE A 12 28.95 4.55 -13.15
N ASN A 13 28.34 5.23 -12.19
CA ASN A 13 28.22 6.69 -12.15
C ASN A 13 29.59 7.41 -12.16
N CYS A 14 30.64 6.73 -11.70
CA CYS A 14 32.01 7.24 -11.69
C CYS A 14 32.54 7.57 -13.09
N ILE A 15 32.04 6.88 -14.13
CA ILE A 15 32.52 7.00 -15.51
C ILE A 15 31.98 8.30 -16.13
N SER A 16 30.70 8.58 -15.92
CA SER A 16 30.09 9.84 -16.38
C SER A 16 30.65 11.07 -15.69
N SER A 17 31.25 10.91 -14.51
CA SER A 17 31.77 12.02 -13.71
C SER A 17 33.29 12.21 -13.82
N CYS A 18 34.02 11.39 -14.59
CA CYS A 18 35.48 11.47 -14.67
C CYS A 18 35.94 12.37 -15.84
N PRO A 19 36.37 13.64 -15.59
CA PRO A 19 36.75 14.57 -16.65
C PRO A 19 38.08 14.19 -17.34
N LYS A 20 38.89 13.32 -16.71
CA LYS A 20 40.18 12.87 -17.25
C LYS A 20 40.09 11.57 -18.04
N GLY A 21 38.90 10.96 -18.16
CA GLY A 21 38.70 9.73 -18.93
C GLY A 21 39.56 8.54 -18.49
N GLY A 22 39.95 8.50 -17.20
CA GLY A 22 40.88 7.49 -16.66
C GLY A 22 40.27 6.09 -16.50
N LEU A 23 38.96 5.94 -16.71
CA LEU A 23 38.24 4.67 -16.66
C LEU A 23 37.56 4.45 -18.01
N GLN A 24 37.92 3.35 -18.69
CA GLN A 24 37.33 2.94 -19.96
C GLN A 24 36.97 1.46 -19.90
N PHE A 25 35.80 1.10 -20.41
CA PHE A 25 35.45 -0.30 -20.63
C PHE A 25 36.01 -0.78 -21.95
N LYS A 26 36.81 -1.84 -21.89
CA LYS A 26 37.26 -2.57 -23.05
C LYS A 26 36.57 -3.92 -23.06
N ALA A 27 35.88 -4.25 -24.15
CA ALA A 27 35.35 -5.58 -24.34
C ALA A 27 36.54 -6.55 -24.47
N VAL A 28 36.68 -7.44 -23.50
CA VAL A 28 37.72 -8.48 -23.51
C VAL A 28 37.10 -9.73 -24.12
N SER A 29 37.60 -10.16 -25.27
CA SER A 29 37.15 -11.42 -25.89
C SER A 29 37.53 -12.60 -24.99
N PRO A 30 36.60 -13.52 -24.67
CA PRO A 30 36.88 -14.64 -23.77
C PRO A 30 37.84 -15.69 -24.38
N PHE A 31 38.22 -15.57 -25.65
CA PHE A 31 39.08 -16.52 -26.37
C PHE A 31 40.52 -16.05 -26.60
N LYS A 32 40.96 -14.95 -25.98
CA LYS A 32 42.34 -14.49 -26.11
C LYS A 32 42.91 -14.17 -24.74
N HIS A 33 43.46 -15.20 -24.07
CA HIS A 33 44.44 -14.96 -23.01
C HIS A 33 45.62 -14.23 -23.66
N GLN A 34 45.86 -12.98 -23.25
CA GLN A 34 47.10 -12.30 -23.60
C GLN A 34 47.77 -11.87 -22.30
N GLU A 35 48.94 -12.49 -22.09
CA GLU A 35 49.96 -12.18 -21.11
C GLU A 35 50.23 -10.67 -21.03
N THR A 36 50.38 -10.18 -19.81
CA THR A 36 50.79 -8.80 -19.51
C THR A 36 52.15 -8.50 -20.14
N ALA A 37 52.22 -7.49 -21.01
CA ALA A 37 53.48 -6.89 -21.42
C ALA A 37 53.30 -5.39 -21.70
N ALA A 38 54.37 -4.66 -21.42
CA ALA A 38 54.47 -3.23 -21.23
C ALA A 38 54.21 -2.36 -22.47
N LEU A 39 54.08 -1.06 -22.19
CA LEU A 39 54.18 0.11 -23.09
C LEU A 39 54.96 -0.14 -24.39
N LYS A 40 54.38 0.30 -25.52
CA LYS A 40 55.04 1.05 -26.60
C LYS A 40 54.02 1.68 -27.56
N THR A 41 54.42 2.83 -28.09
CA THR A 41 53.73 3.78 -28.97
C THR A 41 53.56 3.28 -30.41
N ASP A 42 52.57 3.88 -31.11
CA ASP A 42 52.52 4.31 -32.53
C ASP A 42 51.22 3.95 -33.28
N GLU A 43 50.62 4.97 -33.90
CA GLU A 43 49.53 4.94 -34.89
C GLU A 43 50.01 4.42 -36.28
N PRO A 44 49.17 4.37 -37.34
CA PRO A 44 47.83 3.81 -37.52
C PRO A 44 47.78 2.86 -38.74
N LYS A 45 46.66 2.12 -38.97
CA LYS A 45 46.16 1.86 -40.35
C LYS A 45 44.76 1.23 -40.42
N VAL A 46 43.97 1.88 -41.28
CA VAL A 46 42.64 1.58 -41.83
C VAL A 46 42.60 0.24 -42.57
N LYS A 47 41.51 -0.52 -42.43
CA LYS A 47 40.80 -1.20 -43.55
C LYS A 47 39.31 -1.38 -43.24
N ALA A 48 38.48 -0.80 -44.11
CA ALA A 48 37.05 -1.04 -44.21
C ALA A 48 36.77 -2.24 -45.15
N ASN A 49 35.71 -3.00 -44.87
CA ASN A 49 34.79 -3.63 -45.84
C ASN A 49 33.66 -4.27 -45.02
N GLU A 50 32.45 -3.74 -45.02
CA GLU A 50 31.39 -3.85 -46.04
C GLU A 50 30.91 -5.30 -46.27
N SER A 51 29.75 -5.64 -45.69
CA SER A 51 28.74 -6.47 -46.35
C SER A 51 27.39 -6.22 -45.67
N ARG A 52 26.52 -5.53 -46.41
CA ARG A 52 25.18 -5.11 -46.04
C ARG A 52 24.16 -6.21 -46.38
N ARG A 53 23.11 -6.27 -45.56
CA ARG A 53 21.72 -6.64 -45.92
C ARG A 53 21.48 -8.03 -46.50
N ALA A 54 20.99 -8.96 -45.67
CA ALA A 54 20.08 -10.02 -46.13
C ALA A 54 19.36 -10.78 -44.99
N PHE A 55 18.58 -10.14 -44.09
CA PHE A 55 17.74 -10.92 -43.14
C PHE A 55 16.43 -10.23 -42.72
N PHE A 56 15.64 -9.72 -43.68
CA PHE A 56 14.26 -9.29 -43.43
C PHE A 56 13.22 -9.94 -44.37
N ALA A 57 13.52 -11.10 -44.94
CA ALA A 57 12.59 -11.82 -45.81
C ALA A 57 12.56 -13.31 -45.51
N ALA A 58 11.84 -13.68 -44.44
CA ALA A 58 11.19 -14.97 -44.23
C ALA A 58 10.26 -14.76 -43.04
N GLY A 59 8.93 -14.82 -43.12
CA GLY A 59 8.06 -15.44 -44.10
C GLY A 59 6.88 -15.95 -43.27
N ALA A 60 5.76 -15.23 -43.34
CA ALA A 60 4.52 -15.60 -42.66
C ALA A 60 3.96 -16.89 -43.27
N THR A 61 3.77 -17.94 -42.45
CA THR A 61 2.78 -19.01 -42.62
C THR A 61 3.01 -20.05 -41.52
N ILE A 62 2.07 -20.23 -40.57
CA ILE A 62 1.37 -21.50 -40.30
C ILE A 62 0.09 -21.13 -39.51
N ALA A 63 -1.04 -21.11 -40.21
CA ALA A 63 -2.36 -21.24 -39.61
C ALA A 63 -2.90 -22.63 -39.96
N ALA A 64 -3.71 -23.17 -39.04
CA ALA A 64 -4.44 -24.44 -39.06
C ALA A 64 -3.67 -25.69 -38.58
N SER A 65 -4.01 -26.17 -37.37
CA SER A 65 -4.83 -27.39 -37.19
C SER A 65 -4.75 -27.91 -35.75
N PHE A 66 -5.79 -27.71 -34.94
CA PHE A 66 -6.12 -28.63 -33.84
C PHE A 66 -7.65 -28.75 -33.70
N PRO A 67 -8.22 -29.96 -33.84
CA PRO A 67 -9.67 -30.16 -33.82
C PRO A 67 -10.23 -30.12 -32.40
N PHE A 68 -11.42 -29.54 -32.30
CA PHE A 68 -12.32 -29.63 -31.15
C PHE A 68 -12.63 -31.11 -30.84
N ILE A 69 -12.26 -31.58 -29.66
CA ILE A 69 -12.84 -32.79 -29.06
C ILE A 69 -13.61 -32.37 -27.82
N SER A 70 -14.93 -32.36 -27.96
CA SER A 70 -15.87 -32.23 -26.85
C SER A 70 -15.95 -33.56 -26.10
N THR A 71 -15.36 -33.64 -24.91
CA THR A 71 -15.60 -34.78 -24.01
C THR A 71 -15.70 -34.35 -22.55
N LEU A 72 -16.82 -34.76 -21.96
CA LEU A 72 -17.07 -34.98 -20.53
C LEU A 72 -17.33 -33.77 -19.62
N ALA A 73 -18.56 -33.25 -19.70
CA ALA A 73 -19.21 -32.65 -18.54
C ALA A 73 -19.55 -33.73 -17.50
N GLN A 74 -18.61 -34.03 -16.61
CA GLN A 74 -18.87 -34.76 -15.37
C GLN A 74 -18.60 -33.87 -14.16
N ARG A 75 -19.69 -33.25 -13.71
CA ARG A 75 -20.15 -33.16 -12.32
C ARG A 75 -19.12 -33.57 -11.25
N MET A 76 -18.37 -32.59 -10.75
CA MET A 76 -17.82 -32.61 -9.39
C MET A 76 -18.47 -31.50 -8.59
N ARG A 77 -19.42 -31.90 -7.76
CA ARG A 77 -19.92 -31.11 -6.63
C ARG A 77 -18.75 -30.95 -5.66
N HIS A 78 -18.38 -29.71 -5.34
CA HIS A 78 -18.00 -29.40 -3.98
C HIS A 78 -18.76 -28.15 -3.57
N GLY A 79 -19.86 -28.40 -2.84
CA GLY A 79 -20.48 -27.39 -2.01
C GLY A 79 -19.45 -26.94 -0.98
N LYS A 80 -18.92 -25.74 -1.17
CA LYS A 80 -18.30 -25.00 -0.09
C LYS A 80 -19.46 -24.28 0.59
N LYS A 81 -19.82 -24.76 1.78
CA LYS A 81 -20.65 -23.99 2.70
C LYS A 81 -19.82 -22.76 3.05
N ASP A 82 -20.03 -21.69 2.29
CA ASP A 82 -19.51 -20.38 2.64
C ASP A 82 -20.12 -20.03 3.99
N GLY A 83 -19.28 -20.05 5.02
CA GLY A 83 -19.66 -19.60 6.34
C GLY A 83 -20.28 -18.23 6.19
N LYS A 84 -21.57 -18.13 6.52
CA LYS A 84 -22.41 -16.94 6.43
C LYS A 84 -21.72 -15.82 7.19
N CYS A 85 -20.93 -15.01 6.49
CA CYS A 85 -20.44 -13.75 6.99
C CYS A 85 -21.68 -12.86 7.04
N LYS A 86 -22.20 -12.62 8.25
CA LYS A 86 -23.12 -11.50 8.46
C LYS A 86 -22.39 -10.23 8.01
N GLY A 87 -23.12 -9.29 7.41
CA GLY A 87 -22.62 -8.13 6.65
C GLY A 87 -21.76 -7.12 7.41
N ASP A 88 -21.21 -7.50 8.56
CA ASP A 88 -20.47 -6.65 9.48
C ASP A 88 -18.95 -6.80 9.30
N GLY A 89 -18.50 -7.53 8.26
CA GLY A 89 -17.08 -7.76 7.94
C GLY A 89 -16.30 -8.62 8.94
N CYS A 90 -16.91 -8.99 10.07
CA CYS A 90 -16.32 -9.85 11.09
C CYS A 90 -16.54 -11.33 10.79
N CYS A 91 -15.76 -11.89 9.86
CA CYS A 91 -15.73 -13.34 9.64
C CYS A 91 -15.05 -14.03 10.85
N ASN A 92 -15.72 -15.00 11.47
CA ASN A 92 -15.12 -15.89 12.47
C ASN A 92 -14.21 -16.89 11.77
N GLY A 93 -12.90 -16.61 11.74
CA GLY A 93 -11.91 -17.51 11.17
C GLY A 93 -11.54 -18.67 12.11
N LYS A 94 -12.40 -19.70 12.21
CA LYS A 94 -11.94 -21.07 12.54
C LYS A 94 -11.61 -21.85 11.25
N GLY A 95 -11.04 -21.17 10.27
CA GLY A 95 -10.59 -21.75 9.02
C GLY A 95 -9.12 -22.14 9.14
N LYS A 96 -8.83 -23.43 9.02
CA LYS A 96 -7.48 -24.00 9.02
C LYS A 96 -6.52 -23.15 8.18
N HIS A 97 -5.30 -22.97 8.69
CA HIS A 97 -4.16 -22.33 8.03
C HIS A 97 -3.95 -22.87 6.62
N GLY A 98 -4.62 -22.25 5.65
CA GLY A 98 -4.34 -22.37 4.23
C GLY A 98 -3.84 -21.03 3.76
N ASN A 99 -2.81 -21.04 2.92
CA ASN A 99 -2.19 -19.88 2.27
C ASN A 99 -3.17 -19.21 1.26
N HIS A 100 -4.37 -18.88 1.72
CA HIS A 100 -5.35 -18.14 0.97
C HIS A 100 -4.99 -16.66 1.13
N LYS A 101 -4.30 -16.13 0.12
CA LYS A 101 -4.20 -14.69 -0.12
C LYS A 101 -5.57 -14.08 0.16
N HIS A 102 -5.69 -13.31 1.24
CA HIS A 102 -6.92 -12.62 1.56
C HIS A 102 -7.16 -11.63 0.43
N LYS A 103 -8.00 -12.03 -0.53
CA LYS A 103 -8.49 -11.11 -1.55
C LYS A 103 -9.34 -10.10 -0.78
N PRO A 104 -9.02 -8.80 -0.78
CA PRO A 104 -9.92 -7.81 -0.23
C PRO A 104 -11.12 -7.77 -1.17
N ASN A 105 -12.14 -8.57 -0.91
CA ASN A 105 -13.43 -8.51 -1.61
C ASN A 105 -14.22 -7.26 -1.14
N GLY A 106 -13.51 -6.16 -0.90
CA GLY A 106 -14.03 -4.90 -0.40
C GLY A 106 -13.70 -3.78 -1.36
N LEU A 107 -14.44 -2.68 -1.25
CA LEU A 107 -14.14 -1.46 -2.00
C LEU A 107 -12.77 -0.90 -1.56
N PRO A 108 -12.05 -0.17 -2.43
CA PRO A 108 -10.82 0.50 -2.05
C PRO A 108 -11.11 1.68 -1.12
N LEU A 109 -10.26 1.88 -0.12
CA LEU A 109 -10.30 3.08 0.71
C LEU A 109 -9.55 4.21 -0.01
N VAL A 110 -10.28 5.22 -0.47
CA VAL A 110 -9.72 6.34 -1.25
C VAL A 110 -9.26 7.50 -0.38
N PRO A 111 -8.22 8.26 -0.78
CA PRO A 111 -7.70 9.40 -0.01
C PRO A 111 -8.77 10.46 0.29
N PRO A 112 -8.65 11.22 1.39
CA PRO A 112 -9.55 12.34 1.67
C PRO A 112 -9.52 13.35 0.53
N GLY A 113 -10.69 13.83 0.09
CA GLY A 113 -10.84 14.73 -1.06
C GLY A 113 -11.16 14.01 -2.37
N ALA A 114 -11.26 12.68 -2.37
CA ALA A 114 -11.67 11.89 -3.53
C ALA A 114 -13.18 12.00 -3.86
N ILE A 115 -13.99 12.46 -2.90
CA ILE A 115 -15.46 12.60 -2.96
C ILE A 115 -16.19 11.25 -3.01
N SER A 116 -15.92 10.42 -4.01
CA SER A 116 -16.50 9.06 -4.10
C SER A 116 -15.52 8.10 -4.75
N ILE A 117 -15.71 6.81 -4.47
CA ILE A 117 -14.87 5.74 -5.02
C ILE A 117 -15.00 5.69 -6.54
N GLU A 118 -16.23 5.81 -7.06
CA GLU A 118 -16.53 5.79 -8.48
C GLU A 118 -15.89 6.97 -9.20
N ARG A 119 -16.09 8.20 -8.70
CA ARG A 119 -15.50 9.39 -9.30
C ARG A 119 -13.98 9.32 -9.28
N PHE A 120 -13.40 8.90 -8.16
CA PHE A 120 -11.96 8.76 -8.03
C PHE A 120 -11.39 7.76 -9.06
N LYS A 121 -12.08 6.63 -9.23
CA LYS A 121 -11.73 5.64 -10.24
C LYS A 121 -11.73 6.24 -11.64
N ASP A 122 -12.71 7.06 -11.98
CA ASP A 122 -12.85 7.60 -13.34
C ASP A 122 -11.86 8.75 -13.62
N VAL A 123 -11.53 9.57 -12.62
CA VAL A 123 -10.71 10.78 -12.79
C VAL A 123 -9.22 10.56 -12.51
N CYS A 124 -8.88 9.58 -11.65
CA CYS A 124 -7.48 9.33 -11.30
C CYS A 124 -6.74 8.67 -12.47
N THR A 125 -5.65 9.28 -12.93
CA THR A 125 -4.81 8.71 -14.01
C THR A 125 -3.80 7.68 -13.52
N GLY A 126 -3.67 7.44 -12.21
CA GLY A 126 -2.65 6.54 -11.67
C GLY A 126 -1.22 7.08 -11.78
N CYS A 127 -1.03 8.41 -11.80
CA CYS A 127 0.28 9.06 -11.97
C CYS A 127 1.27 8.90 -10.80
N GLN A 128 0.86 8.28 -9.68
CA GLN A 128 1.68 8.01 -8.48
C GLN A 128 2.24 9.21 -7.70
N ILE A 129 2.00 10.46 -8.13
CA ILE A 129 2.57 11.65 -7.46
C ILE A 129 2.18 11.70 -5.98
N CYS A 130 0.91 11.46 -5.66
CA CYS A 130 0.43 11.46 -4.27
C CYS A 130 1.00 10.29 -3.43
N VAL A 131 1.28 9.14 -4.05
CA VAL A 131 1.89 7.97 -3.37
C VAL A 131 3.32 8.32 -2.96
N THR A 132 4.11 8.86 -3.89
CA THR A 132 5.50 9.22 -3.63
C THR A 132 5.62 10.38 -2.64
N ARG A 133 4.69 11.33 -2.65
CA ARG A 133 4.71 12.51 -1.77
C ARG A 133 4.06 12.26 -0.40
N CYS A 134 3.42 11.12 -0.18
CA CYS A 134 2.77 10.80 1.08
C CYS A 134 3.82 10.59 2.20
N PRO A 135 3.89 11.46 3.23
CA PRO A 135 4.92 11.36 4.26
C PRO A 135 4.72 10.14 5.18
N SER A 136 3.48 9.68 5.37
CA SER A 136 3.19 8.47 6.15
C SER A 136 3.25 7.18 5.33
N HIS A 137 3.45 7.27 4.01
CA HIS A 137 3.49 6.13 3.10
C HIS A 137 2.26 5.20 3.16
N VAL A 138 1.11 5.72 3.62
CA VAL A 138 -0.16 5.00 3.74
C VAL A 138 -0.82 4.77 2.38
N LEU A 139 -0.54 5.61 1.39
CA LEU A 139 -1.01 5.42 0.03
C LEU A 139 -0.14 4.38 -0.68
N LYS A 140 -0.80 3.36 -1.25
CA LYS A 140 -0.16 2.32 -2.04
C LYS A 140 -0.81 2.23 -3.42
N PRO A 141 -0.04 1.97 -4.49
CA PRO A 141 -0.63 1.66 -5.79
C PRO A 141 -1.40 0.34 -5.71
N SER A 142 -2.59 0.32 -6.27
CA SER A 142 -3.35 -0.94 -6.36
C SER A 142 -2.79 -1.83 -7.46
N GLY A 143 -2.78 -3.14 -7.21
CA GLY A 143 -2.60 -4.15 -8.24
C GLY A 143 -3.92 -4.44 -8.96
N LEU A 144 -4.33 -5.71 -8.97
CA LEU A 144 -5.59 -6.18 -9.58
C LEU A 144 -6.66 -6.52 -8.53
N GLU A 145 -6.42 -6.20 -7.26
CA GLU A 145 -7.31 -6.53 -6.14
C GLU A 145 -8.67 -5.85 -6.22
N TYR A 146 -8.75 -4.65 -6.80
CA TYR A 146 -9.98 -3.87 -6.97
C TYR A 146 -10.50 -3.85 -8.42
N GLY A 147 -10.00 -4.73 -9.28
CA GLY A 147 -10.33 -4.77 -10.71
C GLY A 147 -9.26 -4.12 -11.58
N PHE A 148 -9.28 -4.45 -12.87
CA PHE A 148 -8.32 -3.93 -13.85
C PHE A 148 -8.47 -2.42 -14.06
N ASP A 149 -9.69 -1.92 -13.95
CA ASP A 149 -10.03 -0.49 -14.03
C ASP A 149 -9.48 0.33 -12.86
N TYR A 150 -9.12 -0.30 -11.75
CA TYR A 150 -8.50 0.35 -10.59
C TYR A 150 -6.98 0.15 -10.51
N MET A 151 -6.39 -0.55 -11.48
CA MET A 151 -4.96 -0.84 -11.50
C MET A 151 -4.13 0.44 -11.46
N LEU A 152 -3.07 0.42 -10.63
CA LEU A 152 -2.21 1.56 -10.30
C LEU A 152 -2.91 2.74 -9.61
N LYS A 153 -4.24 2.77 -9.46
CA LYS A 153 -4.88 3.86 -8.70
C LYS A 153 -4.53 3.69 -7.22
N PRO A 154 -4.22 4.79 -6.51
CA PRO A 154 -3.79 4.69 -5.13
C PRO A 154 -4.96 4.40 -4.20
N HIS A 155 -4.73 3.56 -3.22
CA HIS A 155 -5.64 3.32 -2.10
C HIS A 155 -4.87 3.51 -0.78
N MET A 156 -5.59 3.77 0.32
CA MET A 156 -5.03 3.78 1.66
C MET A 156 -4.95 2.36 2.19
N ALA A 157 -3.75 1.96 2.62
CA ALA A 157 -3.49 0.65 3.21
C ALA A 157 -2.81 0.80 4.58
N TYR A 158 -3.49 0.34 5.63
CA TYR A 158 -3.06 0.52 7.02
C TYR A 158 -2.15 -0.60 7.53
N ILE A 159 -1.18 -1.01 6.71
CA ILE A 159 -0.27 -2.13 7.01
C ILE A 159 0.72 -1.71 8.09
N ASP A 160 1.47 -0.64 7.82
CA ASP A 160 2.57 -0.16 8.68
C ASP A 160 2.37 1.29 9.16
N SER A 161 1.39 2.01 8.62
CA SER A 161 1.12 3.40 8.95
C SER A 161 -0.34 3.78 8.69
N TYR A 162 -0.70 5.03 8.90
CA TYR A 162 -2.05 5.58 8.77
C TYR A 162 -2.03 6.98 8.16
N CYS A 163 -3.21 7.55 7.90
CA CYS A 163 -3.32 8.91 7.36
C CYS A 163 -3.19 9.93 8.50
N ASN A 164 -2.10 10.69 8.52
CA ASN A 164 -1.84 11.71 9.55
C ASN A 164 -2.96 12.75 9.59
N TYR A 165 -3.47 13.10 10.77
CA TYR A 165 -4.65 13.95 10.94
C TYR A 165 -4.58 15.28 10.14
N GLU A 166 -3.51 16.06 10.30
CA GLU A 166 -3.38 17.40 9.71
C GLU A 166 -2.68 17.48 8.33
N CYS A 167 -2.45 16.34 7.67
CA CYS A 167 -1.65 16.29 6.43
C CYS A 167 -2.46 16.46 5.13
N THR A 168 -2.26 17.52 4.37
CA THR A 168 -2.98 17.81 3.10
C THR A 168 -2.14 17.56 1.84
N VAL A 169 -0.93 17.02 1.95
CA VAL A 169 0.02 16.91 0.82
C VAL A 169 -0.57 16.22 -0.43
N CYS A 170 -1.35 15.14 -0.25
CA CYS A 170 -1.91 14.41 -1.40
C CYS A 170 -2.96 15.21 -2.20
N SER A 171 -3.69 16.12 -1.56
CA SER A 171 -4.68 16.98 -2.21
C SER A 171 -4.04 18.17 -2.93
N GLU A 172 -2.89 18.63 -2.44
CA GLU A 172 -2.11 19.72 -3.04
C GLU A 172 -1.39 19.30 -4.33
N VAL A 173 -0.92 18.04 -4.41
CA VAL A 173 -0.07 17.57 -5.53
C VAL A 173 -0.85 16.87 -6.65
N CYS A 174 -2.18 16.76 -6.56
CA CYS A 174 -2.97 16.00 -7.52
C CYS A 174 -3.28 16.82 -8.80
N PRO A 175 -2.65 16.52 -9.96
CA PRO A 175 -2.81 17.36 -11.16
C PRO A 175 -4.21 17.26 -11.77
N THR A 176 -4.84 16.08 -11.71
CA THR A 176 -6.17 15.86 -12.28
C THR A 176 -7.30 16.23 -11.33
N HIS A 177 -6.98 16.68 -10.11
CA HIS A 177 -7.98 16.91 -9.06
C HIS A 177 -8.87 15.68 -8.82
N ALA A 178 -8.32 14.48 -9.01
CA ALA A 178 -8.94 13.25 -8.55
C ALA A 178 -9.08 13.29 -7.03
N ILE A 179 -8.06 13.78 -6.34
CA ILE A 179 -8.08 14.27 -4.97
C ILE A 179 -8.25 15.79 -5.05
N LYS A 180 -9.36 16.33 -4.54
CA LYS A 180 -9.59 17.78 -4.49
C LYS A 180 -8.69 18.43 -3.42
N PRO A 181 -8.19 19.66 -3.66
CA PRO A 181 -7.58 20.48 -2.61
C PRO A 181 -8.47 20.53 -1.39
N LEU A 182 -7.87 20.39 -0.20
CA LEU A 182 -8.54 20.44 1.09
C LEU A 182 -7.70 21.30 2.02
N THR A 183 -8.34 22.11 2.84
CA THR A 183 -7.67 22.70 4.01
C THR A 183 -7.50 21.64 5.11
N LYS A 184 -6.70 21.96 6.12
CA LYS A 184 -6.51 21.07 7.28
C LYS A 184 -7.82 20.85 8.03
N GLU A 185 -8.65 21.88 8.12
CA GLU A 185 -9.93 21.88 8.82
C GLU A 185 -10.97 21.04 8.07
N GLU A 186 -11.02 21.16 6.74
CA GLU A 186 -11.89 20.34 5.89
C GLU A 186 -11.45 18.87 5.94
N LYS A 187 -10.14 18.63 5.93
CA LYS A 187 -9.60 17.28 6.05
C LYS A 187 -9.97 16.65 7.40
N ALA A 188 -9.84 17.41 8.49
CA ALA A 188 -10.16 16.97 9.85
C ALA A 188 -11.62 16.53 10.01
N THR A 189 -12.53 16.99 9.15
CA THR A 189 -13.94 16.58 9.15
C THR A 189 -14.30 15.65 7.99
N THR A 190 -13.38 15.34 7.08
CA THR A 190 -13.66 14.47 5.93
C THR A 190 -13.61 12.99 6.35
N GLN A 191 -14.77 12.34 6.39
CA GLN A 191 -14.90 10.91 6.67
C GLN A 191 -14.77 10.08 5.39
N VAL A 192 -13.64 9.39 5.26
CA VAL A 192 -13.35 8.46 4.14
C VAL A 192 -13.90 7.05 4.38
N GLY A 193 -14.14 6.71 5.64
CA GLY A 193 -14.60 5.40 6.08
C GLY A 193 -14.83 5.39 7.59
N VAL A 194 -15.33 4.27 8.10
CA VAL A 194 -15.67 4.12 9.52
C VAL A 194 -14.97 2.89 10.09
N ALA A 195 -14.33 3.04 11.25
CA ALA A 195 -13.72 1.91 11.95
C ALA A 195 -14.80 0.93 12.42
N THR A 196 -14.57 -0.37 12.22
CA THR A 196 -15.44 -1.47 12.62
C THR A 196 -14.65 -2.39 13.54
N PHE A 197 -15.23 -2.69 14.70
CA PHE A 197 -14.61 -3.53 15.72
C PHE A 197 -15.18 -4.96 15.69
N CYS A 198 -14.28 -5.95 15.65
CA CYS A 198 -14.57 -7.38 15.73
C CYS A 198 -14.12 -7.94 17.07
N ILE A 199 -15.03 -7.99 18.03
CA ILE A 199 -14.76 -8.50 19.39
C ILE A 199 -14.16 -9.93 19.41
N ASN A 200 -14.55 -10.79 18.46
CA ASN A 200 -14.06 -12.17 18.38
C ASN A 200 -12.57 -12.29 17.97
N ARG A 201 -11.94 -11.18 17.53
CA ARG A 201 -10.52 -11.13 17.15
C ARG A 201 -9.67 -10.37 18.17
N CYS A 202 -10.28 -9.62 19.08
CA CYS A 202 -9.56 -8.75 20.00
C CYS A 202 -8.80 -9.54 21.07
N ILE A 203 -7.53 -9.22 21.31
CA ILE A 203 -6.70 -9.88 22.33
C ILE A 203 -7.31 -9.77 23.74
N VAL A 204 -8.03 -8.69 24.04
CA VAL A 204 -8.76 -8.55 25.30
C VAL A 204 -9.77 -9.68 25.49
N ASN A 205 -10.48 -10.06 24.42
CA ASN A 205 -11.49 -11.10 24.48
C ASN A 205 -10.91 -12.52 24.24
N THR A 206 -9.90 -12.66 23.39
CA THR A 206 -9.33 -13.98 23.03
C THR A 206 -8.26 -14.46 24.01
N GLU A 207 -7.49 -13.54 24.60
CA GLU A 207 -6.35 -13.84 25.47
C GLU A 207 -6.52 -13.27 26.89
N GLY A 208 -7.53 -12.42 27.13
CA GLY A 208 -7.79 -11.85 28.46
C GLY A 208 -6.76 -10.81 28.90
N THR A 209 -6.01 -10.23 27.96
CA THR A 209 -4.98 -9.22 28.23
C THR A 209 -5.53 -7.81 28.06
N ASP A 210 -5.21 -6.89 28.97
CA ASP A 210 -5.62 -5.49 28.85
C ASP A 210 -4.92 -4.78 27.67
N CYS A 211 -5.68 -4.06 26.86
CA CYS A 211 -5.18 -3.40 25.66
C CYS A 211 -6.10 -2.24 25.23
N GLY A 212 -5.55 -1.02 25.23
CA GLY A 212 -6.23 0.21 24.78
C GLY A 212 -5.64 0.82 23.50
N ALA A 213 -4.70 0.15 22.81
CA ALA A 213 -3.88 0.77 21.77
C ALA A 213 -4.67 1.51 20.67
N CYS A 214 -5.83 0.98 20.28
CA CYS A 214 -6.68 1.59 19.26
C CYS A 214 -7.36 2.90 19.71
N SER A 215 -7.65 3.05 21.01
CA SER A 215 -8.19 4.27 21.61
C SER A 215 -7.10 5.33 21.70
N GLU A 216 -5.93 4.97 22.22
CA GLU A 216 -4.79 5.89 22.41
C GLU A 216 -4.28 6.50 21.09
N HIS A 217 -4.39 5.76 19.99
CA HIS A 217 -3.96 6.23 18.66
C HIS A 217 -5.09 6.85 17.84
N CYS A 218 -6.28 7.07 18.43
CA CYS A 218 -7.40 7.70 17.74
C CYS A 218 -7.31 9.23 17.87
N PRO A 219 -6.90 9.97 16.82
CA PRO A 219 -6.75 11.42 16.93
C PRO A 219 -8.08 12.16 17.13
N THR A 220 -9.20 11.56 16.72
CA THR A 220 -10.53 12.17 16.85
C THR A 220 -11.31 11.70 18.08
N GLN A 221 -10.70 10.85 18.92
CA GLN A 221 -11.39 10.19 20.06
C GLN A 221 -12.66 9.44 19.63
N ALA A 222 -12.74 9.03 18.36
CA ALA A 222 -13.83 8.21 17.84
C ALA A 222 -13.79 6.77 18.37
N VAL A 223 -12.66 6.32 18.88
CA VAL A 223 -12.52 5.02 19.53
C VAL A 223 -12.25 5.29 21.00
N HIS A 224 -13.11 4.78 21.88
CA HIS A 224 -12.97 4.91 23.33
C HIS A 224 -13.14 3.54 24.01
N MET A 225 -12.57 3.38 25.20
CA MET A 225 -12.62 2.12 25.93
C MET A 225 -13.83 2.08 26.85
N VAL A 226 -14.61 0.99 26.79
CA VAL A 226 -15.76 0.73 27.65
C VAL A 226 -15.58 -0.52 28.51
N PRO A 227 -16.17 -0.59 29.71
CA PRO A 227 -16.09 -1.76 30.57
C PRO A 227 -16.60 -3.03 29.88
N PHE A 228 -15.90 -4.16 30.08
CA PHE A 228 -16.26 -5.44 29.47
C PHE A 228 -16.35 -6.61 30.45
N LYS A 229 -15.22 -7.08 30.98
CA LYS A 229 -15.13 -8.29 31.82
C LYS A 229 -14.15 -8.09 32.97
N GLY A 230 -14.65 -8.10 34.20
CA GLY A 230 -13.82 -7.82 35.37
C GLY A 230 -13.22 -6.42 35.25
N THR A 231 -11.88 -6.33 35.24
CA THR A 231 -11.14 -5.08 35.05
C THR A 231 -10.84 -4.75 33.58
N LEU A 232 -11.18 -5.65 32.64
CA LEU A 232 -10.88 -5.47 31.22
C LEU A 232 -11.87 -4.53 30.54
N THR A 233 -11.34 -3.72 29.62
CA THR A 233 -12.11 -2.82 28.76
C THR A 233 -11.97 -3.19 27.28
N ILE A 234 -12.97 -2.88 26.46
CA ILE A 234 -12.93 -3.10 25.00
C ILE A 234 -13.21 -1.80 24.26
N PRO A 235 -12.74 -1.65 23.02
CA PRO A 235 -13.03 -0.47 22.24
C PRO A 235 -14.48 -0.44 21.74
N GLU A 236 -15.08 0.74 21.81
CA GLU A 236 -16.31 1.12 21.14
C GLU A 236 -16.02 2.25 20.15
N VAL A 237 -16.64 2.20 18.97
CA VAL A 237 -16.42 3.18 17.91
C VAL A 237 -17.64 4.09 17.79
N ASN A 238 -17.44 5.40 17.92
CA ASN A 238 -18.39 6.43 17.57
C ASN A 238 -18.23 6.82 16.08
N PRO A 239 -19.18 6.47 15.20
CA PRO A 239 -19.11 6.79 13.77
C PRO A 239 -19.14 8.29 13.47
N ASP A 240 -19.74 9.11 14.34
CA ASP A 240 -19.95 10.54 14.11
C ASP A 240 -18.69 11.37 14.31
N LEU A 241 -17.65 10.80 14.94
CA LEU A 241 -16.32 11.39 15.10
C LEU A 241 -15.26 10.69 14.24
N CYS A 242 -15.57 9.52 13.69
CA CYS A 242 -14.61 8.71 12.96
C CYS A 242 -14.37 9.31 11.58
N ILE A 243 -13.14 9.69 11.26
CA ILE A 243 -12.79 10.12 9.89
C ILE A 243 -12.26 8.98 9.01
N GLY A 244 -12.03 7.79 9.58
CA GLY A 244 -11.48 6.65 8.85
C GLY A 244 -9.99 6.75 8.56
N CYS A 245 -9.20 7.45 9.39
CA CYS A 245 -7.76 7.68 9.17
C CYS A 245 -6.89 6.42 9.30
N GLY A 246 -7.39 5.36 9.94
CA GLY A 246 -6.71 4.07 10.08
C GLY A 246 -5.71 3.95 11.24
N GLY A 247 -5.60 4.95 12.12
CA GLY A 247 -4.69 4.88 13.28
C GLY A 247 -4.95 3.64 14.14
N CYS A 248 -6.21 3.41 14.48
CA CYS A 248 -6.65 2.23 15.24
C CYS A 248 -6.37 0.89 14.54
N GLU A 249 -6.54 0.81 13.22
CA GLU A 249 -6.26 -0.41 12.45
C GLU A 249 -4.76 -0.71 12.38
N SER A 250 -3.96 0.32 12.08
CA SER A 250 -2.52 0.21 11.90
C SER A 250 -1.79 -0.24 13.18
N ILE A 251 -2.25 0.21 14.35
CA ILE A 251 -1.63 -0.11 15.64
C ILE A 251 -2.12 -1.45 16.22
N CYS A 252 -3.29 -1.95 15.80
CA CYS A 252 -3.88 -3.15 16.39
C CYS A 252 -2.93 -4.37 16.30
N PRO A 253 -2.48 -4.98 17.40
CA PRO A 253 -1.44 -6.01 17.35
C PRO A 253 -1.91 -7.34 16.73
N VAL A 254 -3.22 -7.56 16.62
CA VAL A 254 -3.81 -8.81 16.14
C VAL A 254 -3.41 -9.08 14.68
N ARG A 255 -2.95 -10.31 14.40
CA ARG A 255 -2.63 -10.80 13.06
C ARG A 255 -3.27 -12.18 12.84
N PRO A 256 -3.54 -12.59 11.59
CA PRO A 256 -3.35 -11.86 10.32
C PRO A 256 -4.46 -10.85 10.01
N MET A 257 -5.62 -10.97 10.65
CA MET A 257 -6.75 -10.05 10.50
C MET A 257 -6.85 -9.17 11.74
N ARG A 258 -6.76 -7.86 11.57
CA ARG A 258 -6.89 -6.89 12.68
C ARG A 258 -8.26 -7.07 13.35
N ALA A 259 -8.31 -6.77 14.65
CA ALA A 259 -9.57 -6.77 15.40
C ALA A 259 -10.40 -5.51 15.16
N ILE A 260 -9.77 -4.41 14.77
CA ILE A 260 -10.43 -3.18 14.34
C ILE A 260 -9.88 -2.81 12.96
N PHE A 261 -10.76 -2.46 12.04
CA PHE A 261 -10.40 -2.13 10.65
C PHE A 261 -11.36 -1.09 10.09
N VAL A 262 -10.93 -0.32 9.10
CA VAL A 262 -11.72 0.75 8.49
C VAL A 262 -12.50 0.19 7.29
N GLN A 263 -13.82 0.37 7.33
CA GLN A 263 -14.68 0.12 6.19
C GLN A 263 -14.80 1.38 5.34
N PRO A 264 -14.62 1.30 4.01
CA PRO A 264 -14.68 2.46 3.14
C PRO A 264 -16.11 2.95 2.95
N ASN A 265 -16.29 4.27 2.95
CA ASN A 265 -17.51 4.88 2.47
C ASN A 265 -17.50 4.93 0.94
N LYS A 266 -18.61 4.58 0.29
CA LYS A 266 -18.77 4.76 -1.17
C LYS A 266 -18.62 6.24 -1.57
N ILE A 267 -19.21 7.11 -0.74
CA ILE A 267 -19.17 8.56 -0.88
C ILE A 267 -18.67 9.13 0.44
N GLN A 268 -17.64 9.97 0.38
CA GLN A 268 -17.07 10.63 1.54
C GLN A 268 -18.10 11.56 2.18
N LYS A 269 -18.12 11.56 3.51
CA LYS A 269 -19.05 12.36 4.32
C LYS A 269 -18.28 13.38 5.13
N PHE A 270 -19.01 14.27 5.80
CA PHE A 270 -18.44 15.15 6.81
C PHE A 270 -18.90 14.72 8.20
N VAL A 271 -18.00 14.81 9.17
CA VAL A 271 -18.25 14.53 10.59
C VAL A 271 -18.17 15.81 11.42
N GLU A 272 -18.77 15.75 12.60
CA GLU A 272 -18.67 16.82 13.57
C GLU A 272 -17.26 16.87 14.17
N LYS A 273 -16.76 18.09 14.42
CA LYS A 273 -15.52 18.24 15.16
C LYS A 273 -15.74 17.82 16.61
N PRO A 274 -14.77 17.14 17.25
CA PRO A 274 -14.81 16.97 18.69
C PRO A 274 -14.97 18.33 19.37
N LYS A 275 -15.87 18.44 20.35
CA LYS A 275 -16.01 19.65 21.14
C LYS A 275 -14.70 19.85 21.92
N GLU A 276 -14.06 20.99 21.77
CA GLU A 276 -12.92 21.35 22.61
C GLU A 276 -13.44 21.53 24.04
N GLU A 277 -13.10 20.59 24.93
CA GLU A 277 -13.33 20.81 26.36
C GLU A 277 -12.34 21.88 26.83
N GLU A 278 -12.87 22.95 27.44
CA GLU A 278 -12.06 24.01 28.03
C GLU A 278 -11.07 23.39 29.00
N ILE A 279 -9.77 23.53 28.70
CA ILE A 279 -8.70 23.11 29.60
C ILE A 279 -8.87 23.94 30.88
N LYS A 280 -9.47 23.35 31.91
CA LYS A 280 -9.45 23.91 33.25
C LYS A 280 -7.98 23.97 33.63
N LYS A 281 -7.42 25.18 33.68
CA LYS A 281 -6.13 25.43 34.31
C LYS A 281 -6.26 25.02 35.77
N VAL A 282 -5.88 23.79 36.07
CA VAL A 282 -5.62 23.40 37.45
C VAL A 282 -4.30 24.05 37.78
N GLU A 283 -4.35 25.17 38.51
CA GLU A 283 -3.18 25.68 39.21
C GLU A 283 -2.75 24.58 40.18
N ILE A 284 -1.63 23.93 39.89
CA ILE A 284 -1.01 22.97 40.79
C ILE A 284 -0.24 23.81 41.80
N ASP A 285 -0.90 24.16 42.89
CA ASP A 285 -0.25 24.80 44.03
C ASP A 285 0.77 23.82 44.62
N ASP A 286 2.05 24.21 44.57
CA ASP A 286 3.21 23.54 45.16
C ASP A 286 3.36 22.03 44.90
N PHE A 287 4.30 21.70 44.00
CA PHE A 287 5.02 20.43 44.10
C PHE A 287 5.79 20.43 45.42
N GLY A 288 5.19 19.89 46.47
CA GLY A 288 5.78 19.78 47.81
C GLY A 288 7.13 19.07 47.77
N PHE A 289 8.19 19.85 47.84
CA PHE A 289 9.57 19.44 48.16
C PHE A 289 9.94 19.97 49.54
#